data_AF-A0A833N505-F1
#
_entry.id   AF-A0A833N505-F1
#
_cell.length_a   1.000
_cell.length_b   1.000
_cell.length_c   1.000
_cell.angle_alpha   90.00
_cell.angle_beta   90.00
_cell.angle_gamma   90.00
#
_symmetry.space_group_name_H-M   'P 1'
#
loop_
_entity.id
_entity.type
_entity.pdbx_description
1 polymer ?
#
loop_
_entity_poly.entity_id
_entity_poly.type
_entity_poly.pdbx_seq_one_letter_code
_entity_poly.pdbx_strand_id
1 'polypeptide(L)'
;MKIFKLTFLFFMLCLQIKAWSVTIFFDDFRDKIFTEKKYIICINKQDSSIWHWATRTLGSYEYARGKELLTPTEKEHLNTSVNAPLFLISNKFINVVVNACPAHYDTQVANSLNDLHQIVIMNENHIFYIFPGIQRVSYKPKKINIDPMAGLSIG
;
A
#
# COMPACT_ATOMS: atom_id res chain seq x y z
N MET A 1 -17.10 41.97 -39.47
CA MET A 1 -17.04 41.57 -38.05
C MET A 1 -17.31 40.07 -37.76
N LYS A 2 -17.30 39.15 -38.75
CA LYS A 2 -17.55 37.72 -38.49
C LYS A 2 -16.29 36.88 -38.23
N ILE A 3 -15.14 37.27 -38.80
CA ILE A 3 -13.86 36.54 -38.71
C ILE A 3 -13.24 36.60 -37.30
N PHE A 4 -13.40 37.74 -36.61
CA PHE A 4 -12.82 37.96 -35.28
C PHE A 4 -13.42 37.07 -34.17
N LYS A 5 -14.68 36.61 -34.35
CA LYS A 5 -15.32 35.70 -33.39
C LYS A 5 -14.82 34.27 -33.51
N LEU A 6 -14.43 33.84 -34.72
CA LEU A 6 -14.00 32.47 -34.97
C LEU A 6 -12.57 32.23 -34.44
N THR A 7 -11.68 33.21 -34.60
CA THR A 7 -10.30 33.15 -34.07
C THR A 7 -10.27 33.17 -32.55
N PHE A 8 -11.14 33.95 -31.91
CA PHE A 8 -11.26 33.97 -30.45
C PHE A 8 -11.76 32.62 -29.88
N LEU A 9 -12.69 31.96 -30.57
CA LEU A 9 -13.21 30.66 -30.18
C LEU A 9 -12.13 29.56 -30.28
N PHE A 10 -11.34 29.57 -31.36
CA PHE A 10 -10.22 28.65 -31.55
C PHE A 10 -9.12 28.87 -30.49
N PHE A 11 -8.83 30.13 -30.16
CA PHE A 11 -7.83 30.45 -29.14
C PHE A 11 -8.26 29.97 -27.74
N MET A 12 -9.54 30.12 -27.40
CA MET A 12 -10.10 29.61 -26.14
C MET A 12 -10.09 28.07 -26.07
N LEU A 13 -10.37 27.37 -27.18
CA LEU A 13 -10.25 25.91 -27.27
C LEU A 13 -8.80 25.44 -27.07
N CYS A 14 -7.82 26.10 -27.69
CA CYS A 14 -6.40 25.78 -27.50
C CYS A 14 -5.92 26.01 -26.07
N LEU A 15 -6.43 27.04 -25.38
CA LEU A 15 -6.13 27.31 -23.97
C LEU A 15 -6.65 26.20 -23.04
N GLN A 16 -7.84 25.66 -23.31
CA GLN A 16 -8.38 24.55 -22.52
C GLN A 16 -7.59 23.26 -22.73
N ILE A 17 -7.14 22.97 -23.96
CA ILE A 17 -6.29 21.79 -24.23
C ILE A 17 -4.96 21.87 -23.47
N LYS A 18 -4.34 23.06 -23.41
CA LYS A 18 -3.10 23.25 -22.64
C LYS A 18 -3.30 23.06 -21.14
N ALA A 19 -4.40 23.54 -20.57
CA ALA A 19 -4.70 23.38 -19.15
C ALA A 19 -4.81 21.89 -18.75
N TRP A 20 -5.41 21.06 -19.60
CA TRP A 20 -5.53 19.61 -19.38
C TRP A 20 -4.19 18.88 -19.53
N SER A 21 -3.33 19.31 -20.46
CA SER A 21 -2.00 18.69 -20.60
C SER A 21 -1.08 18.96 -19.40
N VAL A 22 -1.20 20.11 -18.72
CA VAL A 22 -0.39 20.40 -17.53
C VAL A 22 -0.77 19.49 -16.35
N THR A 23 -2.04 19.12 -16.21
CA THR A 23 -2.51 18.22 -15.14
C THR A 23 -1.87 16.82 -15.24
N ILE A 24 -1.67 16.32 -16.46
CA ILE A 24 -1.07 15.00 -16.71
C ILE A 24 0.40 14.95 -16.30
N PHE A 25 1.14 16.05 -16.41
CA PHE A 25 2.56 16.10 -16.02
C PHE A 25 2.77 16.13 -14.49
N PHE A 26 1.81 16.64 -13.71
CA PHE A 26 1.94 16.71 -12.25
C PHE A 26 1.76 15.35 -11.57
N ASP A 27 0.86 14.49 -12.07
CA ASP A 27 0.70 13.14 -11.55
C ASP A 27 1.96 12.29 -11.75
N ASP A 28 2.64 12.45 -12.89
CA ASP A 28 3.83 11.67 -13.22
C ASP A 28 5.07 12.09 -12.39
N PHE A 29 5.13 13.35 -11.93
CA PHE A 29 6.17 13.82 -11.01
C PHE A 29 5.95 13.33 -9.57
N ARG A 30 4.70 13.19 -9.11
CA ARG A 30 4.41 12.69 -7.76
C ARG A 30 4.84 11.23 -7.59
N ASP A 31 4.71 10.42 -8.63
CA ASP A 31 5.12 9.01 -8.60
C ASP A 31 6.63 8.77 -8.65
N LYS A 32 7.41 9.72 -9.17
CA LYS A 32 8.88 9.62 -9.14
C LYS A 32 9.47 9.63 -7.72
N ILE A 33 8.70 10.10 -6.72
CA ILE A 33 9.12 10.13 -5.32
C ILE A 33 8.82 8.78 -4.63
N PHE A 34 7.87 8.00 -5.15
CA PHE A 34 7.46 6.71 -4.60
C PHE A 34 8.23 5.55 -5.25
N THR A 35 9.54 5.46 -4.96
CA THR A 35 10.44 4.46 -5.54
C THR A 35 10.56 3.19 -4.71
N GLU A 36 10.25 3.25 -3.41
CA GLU A 36 10.39 2.11 -2.52
C GLU A 36 9.27 1.10 -2.77
N LYS A 37 9.65 -0.18 -2.83
CA LYS A 37 8.74 -1.31 -3.03
C LYS A 37 8.69 -2.11 -1.73
N LYS A 38 7.48 -2.37 -1.23
CA LYS A 38 7.22 -3.34 -0.15
C LYS A 38 6.11 -4.31 -0.55
N TYR A 39 6.21 -5.55 -0.11
CA TYR A 39 5.24 -6.61 -0.43
C TYR A 39 4.05 -6.55 0.51
N ILE A 40 2.87 -6.89 0.01
CA ILE A 40 1.65 -6.85 0.82
C ILE A 40 1.52 -8.15 1.63
N ILE A 41 1.34 -8.01 2.93
CA ILE A 41 1.11 -9.10 3.88
C ILE A 41 -0.29 -8.95 4.49
N CYS A 42 -1.01 -10.06 4.56
CA CYS A 42 -2.31 -10.18 5.19
C CYS A 42 -2.13 -10.86 6.54
N ILE A 43 -2.47 -10.17 7.64
CA ILE A 43 -2.33 -10.68 9.01
C ILE A 43 -3.71 -10.84 9.63
N ASN A 44 -4.03 -12.01 10.19
CA ASN A 44 -5.36 -12.28 10.70
C ASN A 44 -5.68 -11.36 11.89
N LYS A 45 -6.87 -10.74 11.89
CA LYS A 45 -7.30 -9.76 12.90
C LYS A 45 -7.39 -10.33 14.32
N GLN A 46 -7.60 -11.64 14.46
CA GLN A 46 -7.79 -12.31 15.74
C GLN A 46 -6.53 -13.05 16.21
N ASP A 47 -5.70 -13.56 15.29
CA ASP A 47 -4.47 -14.27 15.63
C ASP A 47 -3.32 -13.86 14.68
N SER A 48 -2.43 -13.00 15.17
CA SER A 48 -1.29 -12.50 14.39
C SER A 48 -0.24 -13.56 14.04
N SER A 49 -0.39 -14.80 14.50
CA SER A 49 0.42 -15.93 14.02
C SER A 49 -0.05 -16.49 12.68
N ILE A 50 -1.30 -16.19 12.29
CA ILE A 50 -1.87 -16.56 10.99
C ILE A 50 -1.69 -15.39 10.03
N TRP A 51 -0.80 -15.56 9.08
CA TRP A 51 -0.50 -14.56 8.06
C TRP A 51 -0.14 -15.23 6.74
N HIS A 52 -0.26 -14.48 5.65
CA HIS A 52 0.22 -14.89 4.34
C HIS A 52 0.57 -13.66 3.50
N TRP A 53 1.48 -13.82 2.54
CA TRP A 53 1.72 -12.79 1.53
C TRP A 53 0.55 -12.75 0.54
N ALA A 54 0.07 -11.57 0.19
CA ALA A 54 -0.93 -11.40 -0.85
C ALA A 54 -0.33 -11.83 -2.20
N THR A 55 -1.12 -12.52 -3.02
CA THR A 55 -0.68 -13.03 -4.33
C THR A 55 -1.61 -12.55 -5.43
N ARG A 56 -1.02 -12.10 -6.55
CA ARG A 56 -1.77 -11.63 -7.74
C ARG A 56 -2.18 -12.79 -8.63
N THR A 57 -1.23 -13.69 -8.84
CA THR A 57 -1.33 -14.92 -9.60
C THR A 57 -0.45 -15.96 -8.93
N LEU A 58 -0.62 -17.24 -9.29
CA LEU A 58 0.21 -18.33 -8.80
C LEU A 58 1.71 -17.98 -8.92
N GLY A 59 2.38 -17.83 -7.78
CA GLY A 59 3.82 -17.57 -7.69
C GLY A 59 4.25 -16.10 -7.72
N SER A 60 3.33 -15.13 -7.85
CA SER A 60 3.66 -13.70 -7.82
C SER A 60 3.02 -12.98 -6.63
N TYR A 61 3.85 -12.36 -5.79
CA TYR A 61 3.37 -11.57 -4.64
C TYR A 61 2.91 -10.17 -5.07
N GLU A 62 1.82 -9.72 -4.47
CA GLU A 62 1.37 -8.33 -4.58
C GLU A 62 2.31 -7.40 -3.83
N TYR A 63 2.45 -6.18 -4.34
CA TYR A 63 3.31 -5.16 -3.74
C TYR A 63 2.70 -3.78 -3.93
N ALA A 64 3.09 -2.86 -3.05
CA ALA A 64 2.80 -1.45 -3.20
C ALA A 64 4.11 -0.67 -3.36
N ARG A 65 4.03 0.47 -4.06
CA ARG A 65 5.11 1.45 -4.08
C ARG A 65 4.75 2.65 -3.24
N GLY A 66 5.75 3.19 -2.58
CA GLY A 66 5.55 4.22 -1.59
C GLY A 66 6.87 4.80 -1.09
N LYS A 67 6.80 5.37 0.10
CA LYS A 67 7.92 5.93 0.84
C LYS A 67 7.68 5.75 2.34
N GLU A 68 8.71 5.35 3.07
CA GLU A 68 8.68 5.36 4.53
C GLU A 68 8.56 6.79 5.09
N LEU A 69 7.67 6.99 6.07
CA LEU A 69 7.55 8.25 6.80
C LEU A 69 8.49 8.21 8.01
N LEU A 70 9.57 8.99 7.93
CA LEU A 70 10.67 8.94 8.89
C LEU A 70 10.50 9.93 10.05
N THR A 71 9.71 11.00 9.88
CA THR A 71 9.72 12.10 10.86
C THR A 71 8.57 12.02 11.88
N PRO A 72 8.82 12.34 13.16
CA PRO A 72 7.77 12.48 14.17
C PRO A 72 6.71 13.53 13.81
N THR A 73 7.11 14.61 13.13
CA THR A 73 6.21 15.71 12.73
C THR A 73 5.18 15.26 11.69
N GLU A 74 5.56 14.38 10.76
CA GLU A 74 4.62 13.73 9.83
C GLU A 74 3.66 12.78 10.56
N LYS A 75 4.04 12.25 11.73
CA LYS A 75 3.20 11.39 12.58
C LYS A 75 2.25 12.17 13.47
N GLU A 76 2.61 13.36 13.92
CA GLU A 76 1.80 14.20 14.83
C GLU A 76 0.48 14.68 14.20
N HIS A 77 0.38 14.70 12.87
CA HIS A 77 -0.84 15.06 12.15
C HIS A 77 -1.87 13.92 12.09
N LEU A 78 -1.53 12.78 12.69
CA LEU A 78 -2.31 11.55 12.60
C LEU A 78 -3.02 11.30 13.93
N ASN A 79 -4.32 11.65 14.00
CA ASN A 79 -5.19 11.37 15.14
C ASN A 79 -5.54 9.87 15.27
N THR A 80 -4.62 8.95 14.96
CA THR A 80 -4.83 7.50 14.94
C THR A 80 -3.63 6.79 15.54
N SER A 81 -3.88 5.66 16.21
CA SER A 81 -2.84 4.83 16.81
C SER A 81 -1.86 4.31 15.75
N VAL A 82 -0.58 4.61 15.96
CA VAL A 82 0.54 4.12 15.15
C VAL A 82 1.26 3.03 15.95
N ASN A 83 1.16 1.80 15.46
CA ASN A 83 1.73 0.59 16.08
C ASN A 83 2.95 0.05 15.34
N ALA A 84 3.20 0.55 14.12
CA ALA A 84 4.34 0.16 13.29
C ALA A 84 4.88 1.39 12.53
N PRO A 85 6.11 1.32 11.98
CA PRO A 85 6.58 2.29 10.99
C PRO A 85 5.55 2.53 9.89
N LEU A 86 5.44 3.76 9.42
CA LEU A 86 4.42 4.15 8.45
C LEU A 86 5.00 4.13 7.03
N PHE A 87 4.22 3.62 6.09
CA PHE A 87 4.55 3.60 4.67
C PHE A 87 3.45 4.29 3.87
N LEU A 88 3.78 5.48 3.33
CA LEU A 88 2.87 6.24 2.48
C LEU A 88 2.88 5.63 1.08
N ILE A 89 1.73 5.14 0.62
CA ILE A 89 1.60 4.53 -0.71
C ILE A 89 1.27 5.57 -1.78
N SER A 90 1.73 5.33 -3.01
CA SER A 90 1.28 6.07 -4.19
C SER A 90 -0.21 5.80 -4.43
N ASN A 91 -0.94 6.83 -4.86
CA ASN A 91 -2.37 6.76 -5.19
C ASN A 91 -2.68 5.67 -6.24
N LYS A 92 -1.73 5.36 -7.15
CA LYS A 92 -1.88 4.31 -8.17
C LYS A 92 -2.02 2.90 -7.57
N PHE A 93 -1.58 2.68 -6.32
CA PHE A 93 -1.61 1.38 -5.65
C PHE A 93 -2.74 1.23 -4.62
N ILE A 94 -3.59 2.25 -4.43
CA ILE A 94 -4.68 2.20 -3.44
C ILE A 94 -5.59 0.99 -3.68
N ASN A 95 -6.03 0.78 -4.92
CA ASN A 95 -6.92 -0.34 -5.26
C ASN A 95 -6.26 -1.71 -5.06
N VAL A 96 -4.94 -1.80 -5.23
CA VAL A 96 -4.19 -3.03 -4.97
C VAL A 96 -4.21 -3.33 -3.48
N VAL A 97 -3.90 -2.33 -2.65
CA VAL A 97 -3.85 -2.47 -1.19
C VAL A 97 -5.21 -2.79 -0.59
N VAL A 98 -6.25 -2.05 -0.97
CA VAL A 98 -7.60 -2.20 -0.40
C VAL A 98 -8.18 -3.59 -0.66
N ASN A 99 -7.84 -4.21 -1.79
CA ASN A 99 -8.40 -5.49 -2.21
C ASN A 99 -7.44 -6.68 -2.04
N ALA A 100 -6.21 -6.46 -1.57
CA ALA A 100 -5.21 -7.52 -1.48
C ALA A 100 -5.54 -8.61 -0.47
N CYS A 101 -6.25 -8.27 0.61
CA CYS A 101 -6.48 -9.16 1.74
C CYS A 101 -7.98 -9.48 1.93
N PRO A 102 -8.31 -10.72 2.35
CA PRO A 102 -9.68 -11.05 2.73
C PRO A 102 -10.16 -10.23 3.94
N ALA A 103 -11.48 -10.05 4.09
CA ALA A 103 -12.07 -9.16 5.09
C ALA A 103 -11.65 -9.41 6.56
N HIS A 104 -11.23 -10.63 6.90
CA HIS A 104 -10.79 -11.02 8.24
C HIS A 104 -9.29 -10.86 8.49
N TYR A 105 -8.57 -10.24 7.56
CA TYR A 105 -7.16 -9.89 7.68
C TYR A 105 -6.97 -8.36 7.64
N ASP A 106 -5.95 -7.88 8.36
CA ASP A 106 -5.41 -6.54 8.23
C ASP A 106 -4.34 -6.53 7.14
N THR A 107 -4.39 -5.51 6.27
CA THR A 107 -3.42 -5.31 5.19
C THR A 107 -2.26 -4.47 5.69
N GLN A 108 -1.05 -5.01 5.58
CA GLN A 108 0.19 -4.30 5.85
C GLN A 108 1.18 -4.47 4.68
N VAL A 109 2.25 -3.68 4.69
CA VAL A 109 3.37 -3.86 3.75
C VAL A 109 4.65 -4.17 4.50
N ALA A 110 5.51 -4.99 3.90
CA ALA A 110 6.76 -5.39 4.52
C ALA A 110 7.79 -5.90 3.49
N ASN A 111 9.08 -5.83 3.84
CA ASN A 111 10.12 -6.59 3.15
C ASN A 111 10.34 -7.98 3.77
N SER A 112 10.03 -8.13 5.05
CA SER A 112 10.14 -9.37 5.82
C SER A 112 9.18 -9.35 7.00
N LEU A 113 9.00 -10.48 7.68
CA LEU A 113 8.12 -10.58 8.86
C LEU A 113 8.55 -9.71 10.04
N ASN A 114 9.80 -9.23 10.04
CA ASN A 114 10.36 -8.34 11.06
C ASN A 114 10.34 -6.87 10.63
N ASP A 115 9.85 -6.57 9.42
CA ASP A 115 9.87 -5.24 8.79
C ASP A 115 8.44 -4.78 8.42
N LEU A 116 7.52 -4.92 9.36
CA LEU A 116 6.11 -4.59 9.15
C LEU A 116 5.88 -3.09 9.18
N HIS A 117 5.11 -2.59 8.21
CA HIS A 117 4.70 -1.20 8.13
C HIS A 117 3.17 -1.10 8.07
N GLN A 118 2.64 -0.06 8.72
CA GLN A 118 1.26 0.36 8.52
C GLN A 118 1.16 1.21 7.26
N ILE A 119 0.12 0.98 6.48
CA ILE A 119 -0.10 1.69 5.24
C ILE A 119 -0.79 3.03 5.55
N VAL A 120 -0.26 4.08 4.95
CA VAL A 120 -0.86 5.41 4.97
C VAL A 120 -1.30 5.79 3.57
N ILE A 121 -2.54 6.25 3.45
CA ILE A 121 -3.08 6.84 2.21
C ILE A 121 -3.36 8.31 2.51
N MET A 122 -2.88 9.19 1.64
CA MET A 122 -3.18 10.62 1.70
C MET A 122 -4.25 10.96 0.66
N ASN A 123 -5.37 11.53 1.09
CA ASN A 123 -6.39 12.00 0.15
C ASN A 123 -6.05 13.38 -0.43
N GLU A 124 -6.89 13.88 -1.34
CA GLU A 124 -6.70 15.19 -1.99
C GLU A 124 -6.63 16.37 -1.01
N ASN A 125 -7.29 16.24 0.15
CA ASN A 125 -7.30 17.24 1.21
C ASN A 125 -6.13 17.09 2.20
N HIS A 126 -5.13 16.24 1.89
CA HIS A 126 -4.02 15.91 2.78
C HIS A 126 -4.45 15.28 4.12
N ILE A 127 -5.65 14.69 4.15
CA ILE A 127 -6.08 13.87 5.28
C ILE A 127 -5.50 12.48 5.08
N PHE A 128 -4.83 11.99 6.11
CA PHE A 128 -4.22 10.68 6.12
C PHE A 128 -5.18 9.63 6.68
N TYR A 129 -5.39 8.56 5.93
CA TYR A 129 -6.01 7.34 6.40
C TYR A 129 -4.92 6.31 6.71
N ILE A 130 -4.94 5.77 7.92
CA ILE A 130 -3.98 4.75 8.36
C ILE A 130 -4.69 3.41 8.48
N PHE A 131 -4.14 2.41 7.81
CA PHE A 131 -4.63 1.04 7.94
C PHE A 131 -4.29 0.49 9.34
N PRO A 132 -5.17 -0.34 9.92
CA PRO A 132 -4.83 -1.08 11.12
C PRO A 132 -3.57 -1.93 10.88
N GLY A 133 -2.79 -2.14 11.93
CA GLY A 133 -1.60 -2.96 11.83
C GLY A 133 -0.89 -3.18 13.16
N ILE A 134 0.10 -4.06 13.12
CA ILE A 134 0.91 -4.52 14.23
C ILE A 134 2.40 -4.37 13.91
N GLN A 135 3.21 -4.30 14.96
CA GLN A 135 4.67 -4.15 14.84
C GLN A 135 5.38 -5.44 14.41
N ARG A 136 4.86 -6.60 14.84
CA ARG A 136 5.45 -7.92 14.57
C ARG A 136 4.38 -9.01 14.55
N VAL A 137 4.54 -9.99 13.67
CA VAL A 137 3.74 -11.23 13.70
C VAL A 137 4.16 -12.11 14.89
N SER A 138 3.21 -12.83 15.48
CA SER A 138 3.52 -13.79 16.54
C SER A 138 3.94 -15.12 15.90
N TYR A 139 5.23 -15.46 15.89
CA TYR A 139 5.63 -16.77 15.39
C TYR A 139 5.27 -17.86 16.41
N LYS A 140 4.24 -18.66 16.10
CA LYS A 140 3.97 -19.92 16.81
C LYS A 140 4.69 -21.03 16.06
N PRO A 141 5.83 -21.57 16.56
CA PRO A 141 6.42 -22.74 15.93
C PRO A 141 5.37 -23.85 15.92
N LYS A 142 5.09 -24.40 14.75
CA LYS A 142 4.26 -25.60 14.63
C LYS A 142 5.00 -26.68 15.42
N LYS A 143 4.50 -27.08 16.59
CA LYS A 143 4.96 -28.29 17.26
C LYS A 143 4.67 -29.43 16.30
N ILE A 144 5.68 -29.84 15.55
CA ILE A 144 5.63 -31.10 14.83
C ILE A 144 5.65 -32.13 15.95
N ASN A 145 4.47 -32.70 16.24
CA ASN A 145 4.41 -33.88 17.08
C ASN A 145 4.97 -35.00 16.21
N ILE A 146 6.30 -35.13 16.21
CA ILE A 146 6.97 -36.27 15.61
C ILE A 146 6.59 -37.41 16.54
N ASP A 147 5.56 -38.17 16.18
CA ASP A 147 5.23 -39.39 16.88
C ASP A 147 6.45 -40.32 16.75
N PRO A 148 7.22 -40.57 17.82
CA PRO A 148 8.42 -41.38 17.73
C PRO A 148 8.11 -42.85 17.38
N MET A 149 6.83 -43.25 17.41
CA MET A 149 6.39 -44.60 17.04
C MET A 149 6.16 -44.79 15.54
N ALA A 150 6.07 -43.72 14.74
CA ALA A 150 5.90 -43.84 13.29
C ALA A 150 7.16 -44.36 12.55
N GLY A 151 8.30 -44.46 13.23
CA GLY A 151 9.58 -44.93 12.68
C GLY A 151 10.00 -46.36 13.04
N LEU A 152 9.19 -47.11 13.81
CA LEU A 152 9.54 -48.47 14.29
C LEU A 152 8.74 -49.60 13.62
N SER A 153 8.09 -49.33 12.49
CA SER A 153 7.30 -50.33 11.75
C SER A 153 7.83 -50.65 10.35
N ILE A 154 9.15 -50.63 10.15
CA ILE A 154 9.80 -51.30 9.01
C ILE A 154 11.16 -51.81 9.46
N GLY A 155 11.31 -53.13 9.61
CA GLY A 155 12.59 -53.82 9.79
C GLY A 155 12.69 -54.71 11.02
#